data_AF-W6JH39-F1
#
_entry.id   AF-W6JH39-F1
#
_cell.length_a   1.000
_cell.length_b   1.000
_cell.length_c   1.000
_cell.angle_alpha   90.00
_cell.angle_beta   90.00
_cell.angle_gamma   90.00
#
_symmetry.space_group_name_H-M   'P 1'
#
loop_
_entity.id
_entity.type
_entity.pdbx_description
1 polymer ?
#
loop_
_entity_poly.entity_id
_entity_poly.type
_entity_poly.pdbx_seq_one_letter_code
_entity_poly.pdbx_strand_id
1 'polypeptide(L)' 'MGATPTAIANMQTVTKAFGPSHKAFLVVPMVGAFIVDISNSILIKIFIEIGTYFT' A
#
# COMPACT_ATOMS: atom_id res chain seq x y z
N MET A 1 -11.44 -8.11 -0.34
CA MET A 1 -11.11 -7.61 1.02
C MET A 1 -9.81 -6.81 0.89
N GLY A 2 -9.89 -5.48 0.74
CA GLY A 2 -8.72 -4.65 0.45
C GLY A 2 -7.91 -4.30 1.71
N ALA A 3 -6.60 -4.10 1.57
CA ALA A 3 -5.69 -3.78 2.68
C ALA A 3 -6.06 -2.48 3.42
N THR A 4 -6.62 -1.50 2.71
CA THR A 4 -6.98 -0.18 3.26
C THR A 4 -8.17 -0.23 4.24
N PRO A 5 -9.33 -0.85 3.92
CA PRO A 5 -10.43 -0.95 4.88
C PRO A 5 -10.12 -1.85 6.10
N THR A 6 -9.32 -2.90 5.95
CA THR A 6 -8.88 -3.71 7.11
C THR A 6 -7.94 -2.95 8.02
N ALA A 7 -6.99 -2.18 7.47
CA ALA A 7 -6.10 -1.38 8.28
C ALA A 7 -6.85 -0.24 9.01
N ILE A 8 -7.84 0.38 8.36
CA ILE A 8 -8.73 1.37 9.01
C ILE A 8 -9.54 0.73 10.14
N ALA A 9 -10.10 -0.47 9.94
CA ALA A 9 -10.83 -1.19 10.97
C ALA A 9 -9.95 -1.56 12.18
N ASN A 10 -8.71 -1.99 11.93
CA ASN A 10 -7.73 -2.24 12.99
C ASN A 10 -7.36 -0.95 13.74
N MET A 11 -7.17 0.16 13.03
CA MET A 11 -6.90 1.44 13.67
C MET A 11 -8.08 1.97 14.48
N GLN A 12 -9.32 1.75 14.04
CA GLN A 12 -10.51 2.10 14.83
C GLN A 12 -10.58 1.30 16.13
N THR A 13 -10.18 0.03 16.09
CA THR A 13 -10.12 -0.84 17.28
C THR A 13 -9.01 -0.39 18.24
N VAL A 14 -7.82 -0.07 17.73
CA VAL A 14 -6.70 0.46 18.53
C VAL A 14 -7.01 1.85 19.12
N THR A 15 -7.69 2.70 18.35
CA THR A 15 -8.12 4.04 18.80
C THR A 15 -9.11 3.97 19.96
N LYS A 16 -10.00 2.97 19.99
CA LYS A 16 -10.92 2.74 21.12
C LYS A 16 -10.18 2.38 22.42
N ALA A 17 -9.01 1.74 22.33
CA ALA A 17 -8.23 1.30 23.48
C ALA A 17 -7.18 2.33 23.95
N PHE A 18 -6.58 3.10 23.03
CA PHE A 18 -5.44 3.99 23.33
C PHE A 18 -5.64 5.47 22.95
N GLY A 19 -6.82 5.84 22.45
CA GLY A 19 -7.11 7.20 21.95
C GLY A 19 -6.66 7.43 20.49
N PRO A 20 -7.14 8.50 19.84
CA PRO A 20 -6.94 8.71 18.40
C PRO A 20 -5.51 9.13 18.06
N SER A 21 -4.86 8.38 17.16
CA SER A 21 -3.51 8.69 16.66
C SER A 21 -3.54 9.00 15.15
N HIS A 22 -3.59 10.29 14.82
CA HIS A 22 -3.54 10.79 13.45
C HIS A 22 -2.25 10.39 12.70
N LYS A 23 -1.14 10.21 13.43
CA LYS A 23 0.13 9.71 12.88
C LYS A 23 -0.02 8.30 12.31
N ALA A 24 -0.69 7.40 13.03
CA ALA A 24 -0.87 6.02 12.59
C ALA A 24 -1.69 5.95 11.30
N PHE A 25 -2.75 6.77 11.20
CA PHE A 25 -3.63 6.85 10.03
C PHE A 25 -2.94 7.32 8.74
N LEU A 26 -1.88 8.13 8.86
CA LEU A 26 -1.07 8.56 7.73
C LEU A 26 0.00 7.53 7.32
N VAL A 27 0.55 6.79 8.28
CA VAL A 27 1.64 5.83 8.02
C VAL A 27 1.15 4.61 7.22
N VAL A 28 -0.04 4.09 7.52
CA VAL A 28 -0.58 2.91 6.80
C VAL A 28 -0.77 3.13 5.29
N PRO A 29 -1.41 4.20 4.82
CA PRO A 29 -1.53 4.44 3.39
C PRO A 29 -0.15 4.71 2.76
N MET A 30 0.79 5.37 3.46
CA MET A 30 2.15 5.55 2.94
C MET A 30 2.89 4.23 2.76
N VAL A 31 2.83 3.31 3.72
CA VAL A 31 3.46 1.98 3.60
C VAL A 31 2.77 1.14 2.53
N GLY A 32 1.43 1.20 2.45
CA GLY A 32 0.66 0.49 1.43
C GLY A 32 0.94 0.99 0.02
N ALA A 33 0.98 2.31 -0.19
CA ALA A 33 1.29 2.93 -1.47
C ALA A 33 2.74 2.65 -1.91
N PHE A 34 3.70 2.71 -0.98
CA PHE A 34 5.11 2.48 -1.28
C PHE A 34 5.40 1.10 -1.88
N ILE A 35 4.80 0.03 -1.32
CA ILE A 35 4.99 -1.34 -1.82
C ILE A 35 4.36 -1.49 -3.22
N VAL A 36 3.22 -0.85 -3.44
CA VAL A 36 2.54 -0.84 -4.73
C VAL A 36 3.37 -0.10 -5.78
N ASP A 37 3.96 1.04 -5.44
CA ASP A 37 4.79 1.83 -6.36
C ASP A 37 6.03 1.06 -6.84
N ILE A 38 6.70 0.35 -5.93
CA ILE A 38 7.85 -0.52 -6.26
C ILE A 38 7.40 -1.66 -7.18
N SER A 39 6.33 -2.36 -6.80
CA SER A 39 5.81 -3.49 -7.57
C SER A 39 5.40 -3.04 -8.99
N ASN A 40 4.72 -1.91 -9.09
CA ASN A 40 4.26 -1.36 -10.37
C ASN A 40 5.44 -0.94 -11.25
N SER A 41 6.46 -0.28 -10.67
CA SER A 41 7.67 0.11 -11.42
C SER A 41 8.45 -1.10 -11.94
N ILE A 42 8.54 -2.18 -11.15
CA ILE A 42 9.20 -3.43 -11.56
C ILE A 42 8.41 -4.11 -12.68
N LEU A 43 7.10 -4.28 -12.49
CA LEU A 43 6.24 -4.95 -13.46
C LEU A 43 6.23 -4.23 -14.81
N ILE A 44 6.11 -2.90 -14.80
CA ILE A 44 6.16 -2.10 -16.03
C ILE A 44 7.50 -2.27 -16.75
N LYS A 45 8.63 -2.19 -16.03
CA LYS A 45 9.95 -2.40 -16.63
C LYS A 45 10.06 -3.77 -17.30
N ILE A 46 9.66 -4.83 -16.61
CA ILE A 46 9.69 -6.19 -17.13
C ILE A 46 8.80 -6.32 -18.38
N PHE A 47 7.57 -5.77 -18.35
CA PHE A 47 6.68 -5.81 -19.51
C PHE A 47 7.25 -5.08 -20.73
N ILE A 48 7.86 -3.92 -20.52
CA ILE A 48 8.51 -3.16 -21.61
C ILE A 48 9.71 -3.94 -22.16
N GLU A 49 10.54 -4.51 -21.29
CA GLU A 49 11.74 -5.26 -21.70
C GLU A 49 11.37 -6.55 -22.46
N ILE A 50 10.35 -7.28 -22.02
CA ILE A 50 9.83 -8.46 -22.73
C ILE A 50 9.21 -8.06 -24.07
N GLY A 51 8.40 -7.00 -24.11
CA GLY A 51 7.77 -6.52 -25.35
C GLY A 51 8.80 -6.05 -26.39
N THR A 52 9.88 -5.42 -25.92
CA THR A 52 11.02 -5.03 -26.78
C THR A 52 11.80 -6.23 -27.28
N TYR A 53 11.89 -7.32 -26.51
CA TYR A 53 12.55 -8.55 -26.94
C TYR A 53 11.78 -9.32 -28.04
N PHE A 54 10.48 -9.05 -28.21
CA PHE A 54 9.61 -9.76 -29.16
C PHE A 54 9.29 -8.96 -30.44
N THR A 55 9.67 -7.68 -30.50
CA THR A 55 9.62 -6.81 -31.69
C THR A 55 10.99 -6.79 -32.37
#